data_AF-A0A6G3XD08-F1
#
_entry.id   AF-A0A6G3XD08-F1
#
_cell.length_a   1.000
_cell.length_b   1.000
_cell.length_c   1.000
_cell.angle_alpha   90.00
_cell.angle_beta   90.00
_cell.angle_gamma   90.00
#
_symmetry.space_group_name_H-M   'P 1'
#
loop_
_entity.id
_entity.type
_entity.pdbx_description
1 polymer ?
#
loop_
_entity_poly.entity_id
_entity_poly.type
_entity_poly.pdbx_seq_one_letter_code
_entity_poly.pdbx_strand_id
1 'polypeptide(L)' 'MFRTKSVEQSILDTEEPEHALKKSLSALDLTVFGVGVIIGTGIFVLTGQVAKETA' A
#
# COMPACT_ATOMS: atom_id res chain seq x y z
N MET A 1 14.07 22.01 -9.62
CA MET A 1 14.23 21.11 -10.77
C MET A 1 13.70 19.75 -10.34
N PHE A 2 12.55 19.31 -10.87
CA PHE A 2 11.92 18.05 -10.45
C PHE A 2 12.70 16.85 -10.98
N ARG A 3 13.03 15.89 -10.12
CA ARG A 3 13.63 14.61 -10.52
C ARG A 3 12.50 13.60 -10.67
N THR A 4 11.94 13.52 -11.87
CA THR A 4 10.83 12.62 -12.17
C THR A 4 11.38 11.31 -12.74
N LYS A 5 11.02 10.19 -12.11
CA LYS A 5 11.30 8.86 -12.65
C LYS A 5 10.34 8.57 -13.81
N SER A 6 10.82 7.96 -14.88
CA SER A 6 9.94 7.55 -15.98
C SER A 6 9.07 6.34 -15.58
N VAL A 7 7.96 6.15 -16.28
CA VAL A 7 7.08 5.00 -16.07
C VAL A 7 7.81 3.72 -16.47
N GLU A 8 8.56 3.76 -17.55
CA GLU A 8 9.35 2.64 -18.09
C GLU A 8 10.38 2.18 -17.07
N GLN A 9 11.11 3.12 -16.45
CA GLN A 9 12.05 2.79 -15.38
C GLN A 9 11.32 2.21 -14.16
N SER A 10 10.11 2.68 -13.87
CA SER A 10 9.32 2.15 -12.74
C SER A 10 8.87 0.72 -12.99
N ILE A 11 8.52 0.36 -14.23
CA ILE A 11 8.15 -1.01 -14.61
C ILE A 11 9.38 -1.92 -14.55
N LEU A 12 10.51 -1.51 -15.13
CA LEU A 12 11.76 -2.30 -15.15
C LEU A 12 12.22 -2.66 -13.74
N ASP A 13 12.16 -1.72 -12.80
CA ASP A 13 12.54 -1.97 -11.41
C ASP A 13 11.65 -3.02 -10.72
N THR A 14 10.43 -3.28 -11.23
CA THR A 14 9.56 -4.37 -10.70
C THR A 14 9.91 -5.76 -11.21
N GLU A 15 10.77 -5.84 -12.24
CA GLU A 15 11.15 -7.10 -12.89
C GLU A 15 12.50 -7.64 -12.39
N GLU A 16 13.21 -6.89 -11.54
CA GLU A 16 14.46 -7.35 -10.93
C GLU A 16 14.24 -8.67 -10.18
N PRO A 17 15.01 -9.75 -10.47
CA PRO A 17 14.75 -11.08 -9.93
C PRO A 17 14.73 -11.16 -8.40
N GLU A 18 15.52 -10.32 -7.72
CA GLU A 18 15.59 -10.26 -6.25
C GLU A 18 14.41 -9.48 -5.61
N HIS A 19 13.73 -8.63 -6.39
CA HIS A 19 12.69 -7.72 -5.93
C HIS A 19 11.30 -8.00 -6.55
N ALA A 20 11.20 -8.95 -7.47
CA ALA A 20 9.97 -9.27 -8.19
C ALA A 20 8.92 -9.94 -7.27
N LEU A 21 7.69 -9.44 -7.32
CA LEU A 21 6.56 -9.99 -6.56
C LEU A 21 5.89 -11.15 -7.29
N LYS A 22 5.49 -12.19 -6.53
CA LYS A 22 4.66 -13.27 -7.05
C LYS A 22 3.24 -12.76 -7.33
N LYS A 23 2.86 -12.72 -8.62
CA LYS A 23 1.53 -12.28 -9.07
C LYS A 23 0.47 -13.39 -8.89
N SER A 24 0.18 -13.75 -7.63
CA SER A 24 -0.77 -14.82 -7.29
C SER A 24 -2.07 -14.36 -6.64
N LEU A 25 -2.27 -13.05 -6.47
CA LEU A 25 -3.48 -12.49 -5.87
C LEU A 25 -4.54 -12.24 -6.94
N SER A 26 -5.78 -12.65 -6.65
CA SER A 26 -6.96 -12.33 -7.45
C SER A 26 -7.48 -10.93 -7.14
N ALA A 27 -8.43 -10.45 -7.95
CA ALA A 27 -9.11 -9.17 -7.71
C ALA A 27 -9.85 -9.16 -6.37
N LEU A 28 -10.40 -10.29 -5.94
CA LEU A 28 -11.07 -10.43 -4.65
C LEU A 28 -10.06 -10.30 -3.51
N ASP A 29 -8.92 -10.97 -3.60
CA ASP A 29 -7.86 -10.91 -2.57
C ASP A 29 -7.38 -9.47 -2.36
N LEU A 30 -7.17 -8.73 -3.46
CA LEU A 30 -6.78 -7.32 -3.41
C LEU A 30 -7.87 -6.43 -2.80
N THR A 31 -9.14 -6.72 -3.09
CA THR A 31 -10.27 -5.96 -2.53
C THR A 31 -10.36 -6.16 -1.02
N VAL A 32 -10.29 -7.41 -0.56
CA VAL A 32 -10.33 -7.74 0.87
C VAL A 32 -9.10 -7.17 1.58
N PHE A 33 -7.92 -7.23 0.97
CA PHE A 33 -6.70 -6.60 1.49
C PHE A 33 -6.90 -5.09 1.72
N GLY A 34 -7.43 -4.38 0.72
CA GLY A 34 -7.70 -2.93 0.84
C GLY A 34 -8.68 -2.61 1.98
N VAL A 35 -9.78 -3.35 2.08
CA VAL A 35 -10.77 -3.18 3.16
C VAL A 35 -10.13 -3.41 4.54
N GLY A 36 -9.32 -4.47 4.68
CA GLY A 36 -8.64 -4.78 5.93
C GLY A 36 -7.71 -3.66 6.40
N VAL A 37 -6.91 -3.08 5.48
CA VAL A 37 -5.98 -1.99 5.80
C VAL A 37 -6.73 -0.70 6.20
N ILE A 38 -7.80 -0.36 5.49
CA ILE A 38 -8.61 0.84 5.78
C ILE A 38 -9.26 0.75 7.17
N ILE A 39 -9.82 -0.41 7.51
CA ILE A 39 -10.47 -0.61 8.82
C ILE A 39 -9.43 -0.63 9.94
N GLY A 40 -8.35 -1.39 9.78
CA GLY A 40 -7.31 -1.57 10.80
C GLY A 40 -6.60 -0.27 11.16
N THR A 41 -5.75 0.23 10.27
CA THR A 41 -4.95 1.42 10.54
C THR A 41 -5.80 2.68 10.47
N GLY A 42 -6.70 2.77 9.49
CA GLY A 42 -7.51 3.96 9.29
C GLY A 42 -8.46 4.22 10.46
N ILE A 43 -9.41 3.31 10.70
CA ILE A 43 -10.45 3.56 11.71
C ILE A 43 -9.93 3.25 13.11
N PHE A 44 -9.38 2.07 13.38
CA PHE A 44 -9.06 1.71 14.77
C PHE A 44 -7.85 2.43 15.34
N VAL A 45 -6.74 2.50 14.59
CA VAL A 45 -5.50 3.11 15.10
C VAL A 45 -5.59 4.63 15.15
N LEU A 46 -5.88 5.29 14.02
CA LEU A 46 -5.88 6.76 13.99
C LEU A 46 -6.98 7.35 14.88
N THR A 47 -8.19 6.80 14.86
CA THR A 47 -9.26 7.30 15.74
C THR A 47 -8.90 7.10 17.21
N GLY A 48 -8.27 5.97 17.58
CA GLY A 48 -7.80 5.74 18.94
C GLY A 48 -6.72 6.73 19.38
N GLN A 49 -5.78 7.07 18.49
CA GLN A 49 -4.76 8.09 18.75
C GLN A 49 -5.38 9.48 18.93
N VAL A 50 -6.28 9.89 18.03
CA VAL A 50 -6.99 11.17 18.12
C VAL A 50 -7.83 11.26 19.39
N ALA A 51 -8.53 10.18 19.74
CA ALA A 51 -9.31 10.11 20.98
C ALA A 51 -8.41 10.23 22.22
N LYS A 52 -7.22 9.63 22.22
CA LYS A 52 -6.24 9.79 23.32
C LYS A 52 -5.69 11.21 23.42
N GLU A 53 -5.43 11.85 22.29
CA GLU A 53 -4.85 13.20 22.24
C GLU A 53 -5.86 14.30 22.57
N THR A 54 -7.12 14.10 22.20
CA THR A 54 -8.19 15.10 22.36
C THR A 54 -9.01 14.91 23.64
N ALA A 55 -8.86 13.78 24.34
CA ALA A 55 -9.46 13.54 25.66
C ALA A 55 -8.67 14.23 26.79
#